data_AF-A0A7W0FUA7-F1
#
_entry.id   AF-A0A7W0FUA7-F1
#
_cell.length_a   1.000
_cell.length_b   1.000
_cell.length_c   1.000
_cell.angle_alpha   90.00
_cell.angle_beta   90.00
_cell.angle_gamma   90.00
#
_symmetry.space_group_name_H-M   'P 1'
#
loop_
_entity.id
_entity.type
_entity.pdbx_description
1 polymer ?
#
loop_
_entity_poly.entity_id
_entity_poly.type
_entity_poly.pdbx_seq_one_letter_code
_entity_poly.pdbx_strand_id
1 'polypeptide(L)'
;MGTTLGLDQTEPVTVPLDKELPDGPWKARITIESGLLERTAQATITFPAAGLGEPVPAEHSGWFPWRWVAGAMALILLIVLLAVYVRRRKRAEHRRVTPIAHSAARGA
;
A
#
# COMPACT_ATOMS: atom_id res chain seq x y z
N MET A 1 -12.92 -21.04 -19.08
CA MET A 1 -12.51 -20.20 -20.23
C MET A 1 -12.06 -18.87 -19.65
N GLY A 2 -10.81 -18.46 -19.87
CA GLY A 2 -10.31 -17.18 -19.33
C GLY A 2 -10.68 -16.04 -20.27
N THR A 3 -11.49 -15.09 -19.79
CA THR A 3 -11.75 -13.84 -20.51
C THR A 3 -10.59 -12.89 -20.27
N THR A 4 -10.18 -12.12 -21.29
CA THR A 4 -9.23 -11.01 -21.10
C THR A 4 -10.03 -9.73 -21.05
N LEU A 5 -10.09 -9.09 -19.88
CA LEU A 5 -10.72 -7.79 -19.72
C LEU A 5 -9.75 -6.69 -20.13
N GLY A 6 -10.24 -5.76 -20.96
CA GLY A 6 -9.55 -4.50 -21.24
C GLY A 6 -9.49 -3.58 -20.02
N LEU A 7 -8.78 -2.45 -20.15
CA LEU A 7 -8.74 -1.42 -19.11
C LEU A 7 -10.17 -0.94 -18.82
N ASP A 8 -10.53 -0.89 -17.53
CA ASP A 8 -11.86 -0.51 -17.01
C ASP A 8 -13.04 -1.38 -17.50
N GLN A 9 -12.79 -2.56 -18.08
CA GLN A 9 -13.85 -3.51 -18.41
C GLN A 9 -14.30 -4.31 -17.19
N THR A 10 -15.59 -4.61 -17.17
CA THR A 10 -16.23 -5.49 -16.18
C THR A 10 -16.95 -6.61 -16.91
N GLU A 11 -16.77 -7.85 -16.48
CA GLU A 11 -17.52 -9.00 -17.00
C GLU A 11 -18.16 -9.76 -15.83
N PRO A 12 -19.45 -10.10 -15.94
CA PRO A 12 -20.14 -10.90 -14.93
C PRO A 12 -19.61 -12.33 -14.93
N VAL A 13 -19.17 -12.81 -13.77
CA VAL A 13 -18.78 -14.21 -13.55
C VAL A 13 -19.95 -14.94 -12.89
N THR A 14 -20.45 -15.98 -13.54
CA THR A 14 -21.51 -16.84 -12.99
C THR A 14 -20.92 -18.12 -12.44
N VAL A 15 -21.13 -18.37 -11.15
CA VAL A 15 -20.75 -19.63 -10.48
C VAL A 15 -22.01 -20.46 -10.29
N PRO A 16 -22.13 -21.64 -10.95
CA PRO A 16 -23.26 -22.53 -10.71
C PRO A 16 -23.18 -23.07 -9.28
N LEU A 17 -24.30 -23.00 -8.57
CA LEU A 17 -24.43 -23.44 -7.19
C LEU A 17 -25.40 -24.62 -7.13
N ASP A 18 -25.09 -25.61 -6.30
CA ASP A 18 -25.94 -26.79 -6.18
C ASP A 18 -27.24 -26.47 -5.42
N LYS A 19 -28.32 -27.17 -5.77
CA LYS A 19 -29.68 -26.95 -5.23
C LYS A 19 -29.78 -27.29 -3.74
N GLU A 20 -28.84 -28.07 -3.22
CA GLU A 20 -28.83 -28.54 -1.83
C GLU A 20 -28.24 -27.53 -0.84
N LEU A 21 -27.93 -26.30 -1.28
CA LEU A 21 -27.37 -25.31 -0.38
C LEU A 21 -28.43 -24.83 0.63
N PRO A 22 -28.18 -24.96 1.96
CA PRO A 22 -29.16 -24.58 2.96
C PRO A 22 -29.47 -23.08 2.95
N ASP A 23 -30.67 -22.74 3.42
CA ASP A 23 -31.05 -21.35 3.67
C ASP A 23 -30.20 -20.78 4.80
N GLY A 24 -29.42 -19.75 4.50
CA GLY A 24 -28.56 -19.13 5.49
C GLY A 24 -27.74 -17.97 4.93
N PRO A 25 -27.16 -17.13 5.80
CA PRO A 25 -26.15 -16.17 5.39
C PRO A 25 -24.85 -16.91 5.08
N TRP A 26 -24.43 -16.85 3.82
CA TRP A 26 -23.20 -17.45 3.32
C TRP A 26 -22.14 -16.39 3.10
N LYS A 27 -20.93 -16.64 3.58
CA LYS A 27 -19.79 -15.78 3.27
C LYS A 27 -19.14 -16.25 1.97
N ALA A 28 -19.46 -15.57 0.87
CA ALA A 28 -18.82 -15.80 -0.42
C ALA A 28 -17.49 -15.05 -0.50
N ARG A 29 -16.45 -15.72 -0.99
CA ARG A 29 -15.14 -15.12 -1.30
C ARG A 29 -14.76 -15.48 -2.72
N ILE A 30 -14.43 -14.46 -3.51
CA ILE A 30 -13.95 -14.63 -4.88
C ILE A 30 -12.57 -13.97 -4.95
N THR A 31 -11.58 -14.75 -5.36
CA THR A 31 -10.22 -14.27 -5.63
C THR A 31 -9.98 -14.41 -7.13
N ILE A 32 -9.65 -13.28 -7.78
CA ILE A 32 -9.36 -13.21 -9.20
C ILE A 32 -7.89 -12.81 -9.35
N GLU A 33 -7.17 -13.59 -10.12
CA GLU A 33 -5.76 -13.35 -10.42
C GLU A 33 -5.60 -12.94 -11.89
N SER A 34 -4.90 -11.84 -12.13
CA SER A 34 -4.52 -11.35 -13.45
C SER A 34 -3.02 -11.08 -13.47
N GLY A 35 -2.24 -12.07 -13.90
CA GLY A 35 -0.77 -12.01 -13.86
C GLY A 35 -0.25 -11.84 -12.43
N LEU A 36 0.31 -10.66 -12.11
CA LEU A 36 0.79 -10.32 -10.76
C LEU A 36 -0.27 -9.63 -9.89
N LEU A 37 -1.44 -9.32 -10.44
CA LEU A 37 -2.51 -8.62 -9.74
C LEU A 37 -3.49 -9.63 -9.15
N GLU A 38 -3.55 -9.70 -7.82
CA GLU A 38 -4.57 -10.47 -7.09
C GLU A 38 -5.63 -9.51 -6.54
N ARG A 39 -6.91 -9.80 -6.82
CA ARG A 39 -8.05 -9.08 -6.26
C ARG A 39 -8.98 -10.05 -5.57
N THR A 40 -9.15 -9.84 -4.27
CA THR A 40 -10.11 -10.59 -3.48
C THR A 40 -11.31 -9.70 -3.13
N ALA A 41 -12.51 -10.24 -3.32
CA ALA A 41 -13.78 -9.64 -2.94
C ALA A 41 -14.55 -10.63 -2.04
N GLN A 42 -15.21 -10.11 -1.01
CA GLN A 42 -15.99 -10.91 -0.07
C GLN A 42 -17.40 -10.33 0.05
N ALA A 43 -18.43 -11.15 0.15
CA ALA A 43 -19.80 -10.70 0.37
C ALA A 43 -20.56 -11.71 1.21
N THR A 44 -21.49 -11.24 2.03
CA THR A 44 -22.45 -12.10 2.71
C THR A 44 -23.70 -12.19 1.85
N ILE A 45 -23.97 -13.36 1.28
CA ILE A 45 -25.13 -13.61 0.42
C ILE A 45 -26.14 -14.50 1.15
N THR A 46 -27.42 -14.21 0.98
CA THR A 46 -28.51 -15.04 1.52
C THR A 46 -29.37 -15.50 0.35
N PHE A 47 -29.56 -16.81 0.22
CA PHE A 47 -30.42 -17.36 -0.84
C PHE A 47 -31.89 -17.35 -0.37
N PRO A 48 -32.83 -16.84 -1.18
CA PRO A 48 -34.25 -16.97 -0.90
C PRO A 48 -34.74 -18.40 -1.22
N ALA A 49 -35.78 -18.86 -0.52
CA ALA A 49 -36.37 -20.19 -0.72
C ALA A 49 -36.85 -20.46 -2.17
N ALA A 50 -37.13 -19.41 -2.95
CA ALA A 50 -37.37 -19.48 -4.38
C ALA A 50 -36.98 -18.15 -5.06
N GLY A 51 -36.52 -18.23 -6.31
CA GLY A 51 -36.25 -17.06 -7.16
C GLY A 51 -34.82 -16.53 -7.09
N LEU A 52 -34.63 -15.30 -7.59
CA LEU A 52 -33.34 -14.62 -7.62
C LEU A 52 -33.14 -13.84 -6.31
N GLY A 53 -31.98 -14.00 -5.68
CA GLY A 53 -31.58 -13.19 -4.53
C GLY A 53 -31.25 -11.74 -4.91
N GLU A 54 -31.30 -10.84 -3.93
CA GLU A 54 -30.93 -9.43 -4.11
C GLU A 54 -29.41 -9.29 -4.26
N PRO A 55 -28.92 -8.45 -5.20
CA PRO A 55 -27.49 -8.22 -5.36
C PRO A 55 -26.90 -7.55 -4.10
N VAL A 56 -25.87 -8.17 -3.52
CA VAL A 56 -25.18 -7.65 -2.34
C VAL A 56 -23.87 -6.97 -2.78
N PRO A 57 -23.59 -5.74 -2.30
CA PRO A 57 -22.31 -5.10 -2.57
C PRO A 57 -21.16 -5.91 -1.94
N ALA A 58 -20.10 -6.14 -2.71
CA ALA A 58 -18.92 -6.82 -2.21
C ALA A 58 -18.09 -5.91 -1.31
N GLU A 59 -17.68 -6.45 -0.16
CA GLU A 59 -16.60 -5.90 0.65
C GLU A 59 -15.29 -6.09 -0.11
N HIS A 60 -14.74 -4.98 -0.61
CA HIS A 60 -13.42 -4.98 -1.21
C HIS A 60 -12.38 -5.20 -0.10
N SER A 61 -11.81 -6.40 -0.02
CA SER A 61 -10.70 -6.70 0.89
C SER A 61 -9.36 -6.18 0.36
N GLY A 62 -9.38 -5.06 -0.37
CA GLY A 62 -8.21 -4.37 -0.91
C GLY A 62 -7.42 -3.69 0.20
N TRP A 63 -6.90 -4.49 1.14
CA TRP A 63 -5.96 -4.07 2.16
C TRP A 63 -4.58 -3.88 1.51
N PHE A 64 -4.48 -3.09 0.45
CA PHE A 64 -3.19 -2.55 0.08
C PHE A 64 -2.87 -1.53 1.18
N PRO A 65 -1.83 -1.76 2.01
CA PRO A 65 -1.58 -0.98 3.22
C PRO A 65 -0.95 0.37 2.85
N TRP A 66 -1.59 1.15 1.97
CA TRP A 66 -1.08 2.42 1.46
C TRP A 66 -0.72 3.38 2.59
N ARG A 67 -1.45 3.32 3.71
CA ARG A 67 -1.13 4.07 4.93
C ARG A 67 0.25 3.72 5.51
N TRP A 68 0.62 2.43 5.49
CA TRP A 68 1.93 1.96 5.94
C TRP A 68 3.03 2.32 4.94
N VAL A 69 2.75 2.21 3.64
CA VAL A 69 3.69 2.64 2.58
C VAL A 69 3.95 4.14 2.66
N ALA A 70 2.90 4.95 2.82
CA ALA A 70 3.00 6.39 3.00
C ALA A 70 3.75 6.75 4.29
N GLY A 71 3.49 6.04 5.39
CA GLY A 71 4.21 6.21 6.65
C GLY A 71 5.70 5.88 6.52
N ALA A 72 6.05 4.77 5.87
CA ALA A 72 7.43 4.39 5.61
C ALA A 72 8.14 5.43 4.72
N MET A 73 7.47 5.92 3.67
CA MET A 73 8.01 6.95 2.79
C MET A 73 8.29 8.26 3.55
N ALA A 74 7.34 8.70 4.39
CA ALA A 74 7.50 9.90 5.21
C ALA A 74 8.65 9.78 6.21
N LEU A 75 8.81 8.60 6.84
CA LEU A 75 9.90 8.33 7.77
C LEU A 75 11.27 8.36 7.07
N ILE A 76 11.39 7.74 5.89
CA ILE A 76 12.62 7.80 5.08
C ILE A 76 12.96 9.24 4.73
N LEU A 77 11.97 10.03 4.31
CA LEU A 77 12.16 11.44 3.94
C LEU A 77 12.65 12.28 5.14
N LEU A 78 12.09 12.03 6.32
CA LEU A 78 12.51 12.68 7.57
C LEU A 78 13.96 12.34 7.94
N ILE A 79 14.35 11.06 7.84
CA ILE A 79 15.72 10.60 8.11
C ILE A 79 16.71 11.27 7.16
N VAL A 80 16.39 11.35 5.87
CA VAL A 80 17.23 12.00 4.85
C VAL A 80 17.40 13.48 5.16
N LEU A 81 16.31 14.19 5.47
CA LEU A 81 16.36 15.61 5.84
C LEU A 81 17.23 15.85 7.07
N LEU A 82 17.07 15.02 8.10
CA LEU A 82 17.85 15.13 9.33
C LEU A 82 19.35 14.86 9.06
N ALA A 83 19.67 13.83 8.29
CA ALA A 83 21.04 13.51 7.91
C ALA A 83 21.71 14.64 7.12
N VAL A 84 20.97 15.26 6.18
CA VAL A 84 21.45 16.43 5.43
C VAL A 84 21.67 17.61 6.36
N TYR A 85 20.72 17.91 7.25
CA TYR A 85 20.84 19.01 8.20
C TYR A 85 22.08 18.87 9.10
N VAL A 86 22.28 17.69 9.69
CA VAL A 86 23.45 17.39 10.54
C VAL A 86 24.75 17.49 9.74
N ARG A 87 24.78 16.96 8.51
CA ARG A 87 25.96 17.07 7.63
C ARG A 87 26.31 18.51 7.29
N ARG A 88 25.30 19.36 7.02
CA ARG A 88 25.52 20.79 6.76
C ARG A 88 26.07 21.51 7.98
N ARG A 89 25.56 21.20 9.18
CA ARG A 89 26.05 21.79 10.43
C ARG A 89 27.50 21.40 10.73
N LYS A 90 27.87 20.13 10.58
CA LYS A 90 29.24 19.65 10.82
C LYS A 90 30.26 20.25 9.83
N ARG A 91 29.87 20.46 8.57
CA ARG A 91 30.72 21.12 7.57
C ARG A 91 30.97 22.61 7.87
N ALA A 92 30.05 23.27 8.57
CA ALA A 92 30.21 24.67 8.97
C ALA A 92 31.19 24.85 10.15
N GLU A 93 31.31 23.86 11.05
CA GLU A 93 32.22 23.95 12.20
C GLU A 93 33.69 23.66 11.85
N HIS A 94 33.97 22.76 10.90
CA HIS A 94 35.36 22.46 10.48
C HIS A 94 36.09 23.63 9.79
N ARG A 95 35.39 24.72 9.43
CA ARG A 95 36.02 25.90 8.81
C ARG A 95 36.50 26.95 9.83
N ARG A 96 36.33 26.74 11.13
CA ARG A 96 36.68 27.73 12.18
C ARG A 96 37.94 27.42 13.00
N VAL A 97 38.62 26.31 12.75
CA VAL A 97 39.83 25.95 13.52
C VAL A 97 41.03 25.84 12.57
N THR A 98 41.46 26.99 12.05
CA THR A 98 42.89 27.19 11.82
C THR A 98 43.36 28.04 13.00
N PRO A 99 44.04 27.47 14.01
CA PRO A 99 44.66 28.27 15.04
C PRO A 99 45.78 29.05 14.36
N ILE A 100 45.63 30.38 14.27
CA ILE A 100 46.71 31.27 13.89
C ILE A 100 47.66 31.32 15.10
N ALA A 101 48.48 30.27 15.22
CA ALA A 101 49.56 30.21 16.18
C ALA A 101 50.79 30.90 15.58
N HIS A 102 51.16 32.01 16.23
CA HIS A 102 52.54 32.39 16.54
C HIS A 102 53.53 32.62 15.38
N SER A 103 53.86 33.90 15.12
CA SER A 103 55.26 34.35 15.04
C SER A 103 55.39 35.86 15.29
N ALA A 104 55.24 36.26 16.55
CA ALA A 104 55.96 37.42 17.06
C ALA A 104 57.36 36.94 17.48
N ALA A 105 58.40 37.27 16.71
CA ALA A 105 59.79 37.22 17.18
C ALA A 105 60.73 38.00 16.24
N ARG A 106 61.14 39.19 16.72
CA ARG A 106 62.50 39.77 16.75
C ARG A 106 63.28 40.04 15.45
N GLY A 107 63.83 41.25 15.44
CA GLY A 107 64.94 41.73 14.59
C GLY A 107 64.67 43.20 14.25
N ALA A 108 64.99 44.14 15.14
CA ALA A 108 66.31 44.75 15.33
C ALA A 108 66.77 45.50 14.07
#